data_AF-A0A534KT17-F1
#
_entry.id   AF-A0A534KT17-F1
#
_cell.length_a   1.000
_cell.length_b   1.000
_cell.length_c   1.000
_cell.angle_alpha   90.00
_cell.angle_beta   90.00
_cell.angle_gamma   90.00
#
_symmetry.space_group_name_H-M   'P 1'
#
loop_
_entity.id
_entity.type
_entity.pdbx_description
1 polymer ?
#
loop_
_entity_poly.entity_id
_entity_poly.type
_entity_poly.pdbx_seq_one_letter_code
_entity_poly.pdbx_strand_id
1 'polypeptide(L)'
;MDLEPIPDEPALLADDMLVVADLHIGIEEELQEKGIRVPSRAEVMGRKLIELADRRGATRLVILGDVKHLVPKMASRERRDVYVFFRDLAPTFREVYIAQGNHDGMLKNIVPRSVRFKPAYGFRIEDIGFCHGHAWPYKKVMEGSVLVMGHNHPAAAFRDALGSRQIVPCWMRVPFLRKHKRYPKLPREAIVVPSFNELCGGMPVNDVRARFIGPLFDEDLVSVEDASVHLLDGTNLGRLRDIKVDLGFRPEDYRQ
;
A
#
# COMPACT_ATOMS: atom_id res chain seq x y z
N MET A 1 -18.21 5.86 7.80
CA MET A 1 -16.87 5.32 8.07
C MET A 1 -15.90 6.39 7.66
N ASP A 2 -15.28 6.99 8.66
CA ASP A 2 -14.26 8.01 8.46
C ASP A 2 -12.92 7.32 8.20
N LEU A 3 -12.12 7.90 7.31
CA LEU A 3 -10.79 7.41 6.94
C LEU A 3 -9.76 8.39 7.50
N GLU A 4 -9.06 7.99 8.55
CA GLU A 4 -8.10 8.82 9.28
C GLU A 4 -6.68 8.23 9.16
N PRO A 5 -5.77 8.87 8.39
CA PRO A 5 -4.35 8.51 8.44
C PRO A 5 -3.81 8.66 9.86
N ILE A 6 -3.03 7.68 10.32
CA ILE A 6 -2.36 7.77 11.61
C ILE A 6 -1.12 8.66 11.42
N PRO A 7 -0.97 9.77 12.18
CA PRO A 7 0.19 10.64 12.06
C PRO A 7 1.50 9.87 12.23
N ASP A 8 2.47 10.18 11.38
CA ASP A 8 3.82 9.60 11.34
C ASP A 8 3.88 8.10 11.01
N GLU A 9 2.76 7.49 10.60
CA GLU A 9 2.66 6.06 10.34
C GLU A 9 2.06 5.80 8.95
N PRO A 10 2.59 4.83 8.17
CA PRO A 10 2.01 4.40 6.90
C PRO A 10 0.77 3.51 7.13
N ALA A 11 -0.17 3.97 7.97
CA ALA A 11 -1.36 3.23 8.37
C ALA A 11 -2.58 4.15 8.43
N LEU A 12 -3.74 3.60 8.07
CA LEU A 12 -5.02 4.30 8.01
C LEU A 12 -6.01 3.62 8.95
N LEU A 13 -6.75 4.40 9.75
CA LEU A 13 -7.86 3.92 10.55
C LEU A 13 -9.18 4.09 9.77
N ALA A 14 -9.99 3.02 9.75
CA ALA A 14 -11.32 3.00 9.15
C ALA A 14 -12.30 2.33 10.13
N ASP A 15 -13.00 3.15 10.92
CA ASP A 15 -13.72 2.69 12.14
C ASP A 15 -12.80 1.86 13.06
N ASP A 16 -13.08 0.57 13.29
CA ASP A 16 -12.24 -0.35 14.09
C ASP A 16 -11.22 -1.15 13.25
N MET A 17 -11.00 -0.77 11.98
CA MET A 17 -10.06 -1.42 11.06
C MET A 17 -8.78 -0.61 10.93
N LEU A 18 -7.64 -1.24 11.26
CA LEU A 18 -6.32 -0.75 10.88
C LEU A 18 -6.03 -1.20 9.44
N VAL A 19 -5.63 -0.29 8.56
CA VAL A 19 -5.37 -0.56 7.15
C VAL A 19 -3.92 -0.22 6.82
N VAL A 20 -3.20 -1.18 6.24
CA VAL A 20 -1.78 -1.04 5.82
C VAL A 20 -1.58 -1.68 4.46
N ALA A 21 -0.46 -1.37 3.79
CA ALA A 21 -0.14 -1.91 2.48
C ALA A 21 1.31 -2.41 2.40
N ASP A 22 1.55 -3.36 1.49
CA ASP A 22 2.88 -3.68 0.98
C ASP A 22 3.90 -4.02 2.09
N LEU A 23 3.65 -5.13 2.82
CA LEU A 23 4.52 -5.57 3.92
C LEU A 23 5.83 -6.19 3.40
N HIS A 24 5.81 -6.84 2.25
CA HIS A 24 6.94 -7.55 1.63
C HIS A 24 7.82 -8.30 2.64
N ILE A 25 7.21 -9.11 3.49
CA ILE A 25 7.94 -9.99 4.41
C ILE A 25 8.86 -10.88 3.57
N GLY A 26 10.17 -10.85 3.87
CA GLY A 26 11.18 -11.60 3.13
C GLY A 26 12.00 -10.79 2.12
N ILE A 27 11.76 -9.48 1.97
CA ILE A 27 12.58 -8.58 1.13
C ILE A 27 14.08 -8.59 1.50
N GLU A 28 14.39 -8.93 2.75
CA GLU A 28 15.75 -9.06 3.25
C GLU A 28 16.55 -10.16 2.54
N GLU A 29 15.88 -11.19 2.01
CA GLU A 29 16.54 -12.26 1.25
C GLU A 29 17.06 -11.73 -0.10
N GLU A 30 16.30 -10.87 -0.80
CA GLU A 30 16.78 -10.21 -2.02
C GLU A 30 17.95 -9.26 -1.72
N LEU A 31 17.86 -8.49 -0.63
CA LEU A 31 18.96 -7.63 -0.20
C LEU A 31 20.22 -8.43 0.12
N GLN A 32 20.06 -9.61 0.74
CA GLN A 32 21.16 -10.51 1.06
C GLN A 32 21.86 -11.04 -0.19
N GLU A 33 21.12 -11.35 -1.26
CA GLU A 33 21.71 -11.72 -2.57
C GLU A 33 22.55 -10.59 -3.18
N LYS A 34 22.19 -9.33 -2.89
CA LYS A 34 22.96 -8.13 -3.27
C LYS A 34 24.10 -7.81 -2.29
N GLY A 35 24.36 -8.66 -1.30
CA GLY A 35 25.42 -8.49 -0.31
C GLY A 35 25.05 -7.64 0.92
N ILE A 36 23.79 -7.22 1.04
CA ILE A 36 23.29 -6.39 2.15
C ILE A 36 22.57 -7.28 3.14
N ARG A 37 23.13 -7.47 4.34
CA ARG A 37 22.53 -8.32 5.38
C ARG A 37 21.67 -7.51 6.33
N VAL A 38 20.36 -7.71 6.25
CA VAL A 38 19.37 -7.09 7.15
C VAL A 38 18.68 -8.20 7.97
N PRO A 39 18.49 -8.04 9.29
CA PRO A 39 17.63 -8.93 10.07
C PRO A 39 16.18 -8.88 9.60
N SER A 40 15.41 -9.96 9.80
CA SER A 40 13.99 -9.98 9.45
C SER A 40 13.23 -8.86 10.16
N ARG A 41 12.45 -8.09 9.39
CA ARG A 41 11.61 -6.99 9.87
C ARG A 41 10.18 -7.43 10.17
N ALA A 42 9.81 -8.68 9.90
CA ALA A 42 8.46 -9.20 10.12
C ALA A 42 8.00 -9.02 11.58
N GLU A 43 8.84 -9.37 12.56
CA GLU A 43 8.52 -9.21 13.97
C GLU A 43 8.36 -7.73 14.37
N VAL A 44 9.21 -6.85 13.82
CA VAL A 44 9.16 -5.40 14.10
C VAL A 44 7.84 -4.82 13.57
N MET A 45 7.47 -5.16 12.33
CA MET A 45 6.20 -4.77 11.74
C MET A 45 5.01 -5.32 12.55
N GLY A 46 5.07 -6.58 12.97
CA GLY A 46 4.00 -7.21 13.76
C GLY A 46 3.77 -6.49 15.09
N ARG A 47 4.85 -6.21 15.85
CA ARG A 47 4.77 -5.44 17.09
C ARG A 47 4.22 -4.03 16.87
N LYS A 48 4.64 -3.37 15.79
CA LYS A 48 4.15 -2.04 15.42
C LYS A 48 2.65 -2.04 15.14
N LEU A 49 2.15 -3.01 14.38
CA LEU A 49 0.70 -3.15 14.12
C LEU A 49 -0.09 -3.37 15.41
N ILE A 50 0.42 -4.19 16.33
CA ILE A 50 -0.21 -4.43 17.63
C ILE A 50 -0.25 -3.13 18.45
N GLU A 51 0.88 -2.42 18.54
CA GLU A 51 0.97 -1.13 19.25
C GLU A 51 0.00 -0.09 18.68
N LEU A 52 -0.11 0.01 17.34
CA LEU A 52 -1.05 0.91 16.69
C LEU A 52 -2.50 0.51 16.96
N ALA A 53 -2.81 -0.78 16.91
CA ALA A 53 -4.15 -1.28 17.21
C ALA A 53 -4.56 -1.00 18.66
N ASP A 54 -3.68 -1.28 19.62
CA ASP A 54 -3.94 -1.03 21.05
C ASP A 54 -4.16 0.47 21.33
N ARG A 55 -3.34 1.35 20.73
CA ARG A 55 -3.47 2.80 20.90
C ARG A 55 -4.70 3.40 20.24
N ARG A 56 -5.15 2.82 19.12
CA ARG A 56 -6.27 3.35 18.32
C ARG A 56 -7.59 2.58 18.52
N GLY A 57 -7.59 1.51 19.31
CA GLY A 57 -8.75 0.65 19.53
C GLY A 57 -9.17 -0.17 18.30
N ALA A 58 -8.26 -0.42 17.37
CA ALA A 58 -8.55 -1.22 16.18
C ALA A 58 -8.61 -2.71 16.52
N THR A 59 -9.67 -3.40 16.12
CA THR A 59 -9.83 -4.86 16.38
C THR A 59 -9.72 -5.69 15.10
N ARG A 60 -9.75 -5.04 13.94
CA ARG A 60 -9.64 -5.65 12.62
C ARG A 60 -8.42 -5.10 11.89
N LEU A 61 -7.82 -5.94 11.04
CA LEU A 61 -6.69 -5.55 10.20
C LEU A 61 -7.05 -5.77 8.72
N VAL A 62 -6.74 -4.80 7.87
CA VAL A 62 -6.81 -4.92 6.41
C VAL A 62 -5.41 -4.71 5.86
N ILE A 63 -4.89 -5.71 5.16
CA ILE A 63 -3.62 -5.63 4.44
C ILE A 63 -3.90 -5.54 2.94
N LEU A 64 -3.44 -4.46 2.31
CA LEU A 64 -3.64 -4.15 0.90
C LEU A 64 -2.60 -4.84 0.01
N GLY A 65 -2.48 -6.15 0.18
CA GLY A 65 -1.65 -7.02 -0.65
C GLY A 65 -0.16 -6.93 -0.37
N ASP A 66 0.59 -7.69 -1.15
CA ASP A 66 2.06 -7.83 -1.08
C ASP A 66 2.55 -8.04 0.36
N VAL A 67 1.96 -9.04 1.02
CA VAL A 67 2.32 -9.48 2.37
C VAL A 67 3.69 -10.14 2.36
N LYS A 68 3.97 -10.96 1.33
CA LYS A 68 5.25 -11.65 1.12
C LYS A 68 5.93 -11.12 -0.12
N HIS A 69 7.24 -11.30 -0.23
CA HIS A 69 8.06 -10.62 -1.22
C HIS A 69 8.44 -11.49 -2.44
N LEU A 70 8.98 -12.71 -2.24
CA LEU A 70 9.57 -13.45 -3.37
C LEU A 70 8.50 -13.95 -4.36
N VAL A 71 8.75 -13.92 -5.67
CA VAL A 71 7.83 -14.39 -6.72
C VAL A 71 8.59 -15.22 -7.77
N PRO A 72 8.04 -16.33 -8.31
CA PRO A 72 6.79 -16.99 -7.94
C PRO A 72 6.94 -17.93 -6.73
N LYS A 73 8.16 -18.09 -6.22
CA LYS A 73 8.48 -19.01 -5.12
C LYS A 73 8.23 -18.36 -3.77
N MET A 74 8.40 -19.15 -2.70
CA MET A 74 8.47 -18.64 -1.34
C MET A 74 9.64 -19.33 -0.64
N ALA A 75 10.56 -18.56 -0.06
CA ALA A 75 11.69 -19.12 0.68
C ALA A 75 11.22 -19.77 1.99
N SER A 76 11.95 -20.77 2.48
CA SER A 76 11.61 -21.45 3.75
C SER A 76 11.61 -20.48 4.94
N ARG A 77 12.50 -19.48 4.91
CA ARG A 77 12.57 -18.44 5.94
C ARG A 77 11.41 -17.45 5.85
N GLU A 78 11.15 -16.90 4.66
CA GLU A 78 9.97 -16.05 4.39
C GLU A 78 8.66 -16.74 4.85
N ARG A 79 8.50 -18.04 4.53
CA ARG A 79 7.34 -18.82 4.98
C ARG A 79 7.21 -18.88 6.51
N ARG A 80 8.33 -19.07 7.21
CA ARG A 80 8.36 -19.08 8.68
C ARG A 80 7.99 -17.72 9.24
N ASP A 81 8.55 -16.66 8.67
CA ASP A 81 8.32 -15.28 9.12
C ASP A 81 6.86 -14.87 8.92
N VAL A 82 6.26 -15.21 7.78
CA VAL A 82 4.81 -15.03 7.53
C VAL A 82 3.97 -15.79 8.56
N TYR A 83 4.31 -17.04 8.85
CA TYR A 83 3.57 -17.83 9.84
C TYR A 83 3.65 -17.21 11.24
N VAL A 84 4.85 -16.83 11.68
CA VAL A 84 5.11 -16.20 12.97
C VAL A 84 4.36 -14.87 13.06
N PHE A 85 4.43 -14.05 12.01
CA PHE A 85 3.72 -12.78 11.92
C PHE A 85 2.22 -12.94 12.19
N PHE A 86 1.52 -13.79 11.44
CA PHE A 86 0.07 -13.97 11.66
C PHE A 86 -0.27 -14.65 12.99
N ARG A 87 0.60 -15.53 13.50
CA ARG A 87 0.44 -16.11 14.84
C ARG A 87 0.46 -15.02 15.90
N ASP A 88 1.39 -14.07 15.80
CA ASP A 88 1.60 -13.03 16.80
C ASP A 88 0.54 -11.93 16.74
N LEU A 89 -0.05 -11.70 15.56
CA LEU A 89 -1.19 -10.78 15.38
C LEU A 89 -2.52 -11.32 15.89
N ALA A 90 -2.68 -12.65 15.96
CA ALA A 90 -3.96 -13.30 16.26
C ALA A 90 -4.60 -12.92 17.62
N PRO A 91 -3.84 -12.66 18.71
CA PRO A 91 -4.42 -12.22 19.98
C PRO A 91 -5.03 -10.82 19.94
N THR A 92 -4.49 -9.92 19.12
CA THR A 92 -4.92 -8.50 19.03
C THR A 92 -6.05 -8.32 18.02
N PHE A 93 -5.94 -8.96 16.85
CA PHE A 93 -6.90 -8.79 15.78
C PHE A 93 -7.87 -9.97 15.70
N ARG A 94 -9.16 -9.71 15.95
CA ARG A 94 -10.22 -10.73 15.82
C ARG A 94 -10.44 -11.18 14.38
N GLU A 95 -10.05 -10.34 13.42
CA GLU A 95 -10.28 -10.57 12.00
C GLU A 95 -9.21 -9.85 11.16
N VAL A 96 -8.62 -10.57 10.20
CA VAL A 96 -7.62 -10.04 9.28
C VAL A 96 -8.08 -10.27 7.85
N TYR A 97 -8.08 -9.22 7.03
CA TYR A 97 -8.38 -9.27 5.60
C TYR A 97 -7.10 -9.02 4.80
N ILE A 98 -6.94 -9.75 3.70
CA ILE A 98 -5.86 -9.49 2.73
C ILE A 98 -6.51 -9.26 1.37
N ALA A 99 -6.31 -8.09 0.77
CA ALA A 99 -6.57 -7.89 -0.65
C ALA A 99 -5.36 -8.40 -1.44
N GLN A 100 -5.44 -9.60 -2.02
CA GLN A 100 -4.30 -10.22 -2.70
C GLN A 100 -3.55 -9.24 -3.61
N GLY A 101 -2.23 -9.11 -3.41
CA GLY A 101 -1.29 -8.42 -4.30
C GLY A 101 -0.63 -9.35 -5.31
N ASN A 102 0.18 -8.80 -6.22
CA ASN A 102 0.89 -9.59 -7.22
C ASN A 102 2.00 -10.47 -6.61
N HIS A 103 2.53 -10.10 -5.44
CA HIS A 103 3.51 -10.92 -4.75
C HIS A 103 2.88 -12.04 -3.93
N ASP A 104 1.59 -12.01 -3.63
CA ASP A 104 0.91 -12.94 -2.71
C ASP A 104 0.61 -14.33 -3.28
N GLY A 105 1.30 -14.74 -4.35
CA GLY A 105 1.22 -16.11 -4.88
C GLY A 105 1.47 -17.16 -3.78
N MET A 106 0.65 -18.22 -3.75
CA MET A 106 0.67 -19.30 -2.74
C MET A 106 0.35 -18.89 -1.29
N LEU A 107 0.25 -17.60 -0.97
CA LEU A 107 0.08 -17.10 0.40
C LEU A 107 -1.19 -17.64 1.07
N LYS A 108 -2.29 -17.77 0.31
CA LYS A 108 -3.57 -18.36 0.77
C LYS A 108 -3.41 -19.75 1.41
N ASN A 109 -2.39 -20.52 1.01
CA ASN A 109 -2.15 -21.88 1.52
C ASN A 109 -1.33 -21.90 2.83
N ILE A 110 -0.85 -20.75 3.28
CA ILE A 110 0.07 -20.60 4.41
C ILE A 110 -0.55 -19.78 5.54
N VAL A 111 -1.32 -18.74 5.19
CA VAL A 111 -2.00 -17.91 6.18
C VAL A 111 -3.02 -18.73 6.98
N PRO A 112 -3.21 -18.42 8.28
CA PRO A 112 -4.22 -19.09 9.09
C PRO A 112 -5.63 -19.00 8.49
N ARG A 113 -6.49 -19.98 8.78
CA ARG A 113 -7.89 -20.00 8.30
C ARG A 113 -8.73 -18.81 8.79
N SER A 114 -8.32 -18.16 9.88
CA SER A 114 -8.94 -16.94 10.39
C SER A 114 -8.71 -15.73 9.48
N VAL A 115 -7.68 -15.77 8.62
CA VAL A 115 -7.39 -14.72 7.65
C VAL A 115 -8.34 -14.82 6.47
N ARG A 116 -9.09 -13.75 6.22
CA ARG A 116 -9.98 -13.60 5.08
C ARG A 116 -9.19 -13.17 3.86
N PHE A 117 -8.66 -14.14 3.14
CA PHE A 117 -7.97 -13.92 1.88
C PHE A 117 -8.95 -13.54 0.76
N LYS A 118 -8.85 -12.31 0.25
CA LYS A 118 -9.71 -11.74 -0.79
C LYS A 118 -8.97 -11.73 -2.13
N PRO A 119 -9.70 -11.87 -3.25
CA PRO A 119 -9.08 -11.96 -4.57
C PRO A 119 -8.40 -10.65 -4.98
N ALA A 120 -7.54 -10.74 -6.00
CA ALA A 120 -6.82 -9.60 -6.60
C ALA A 120 -7.72 -8.45 -7.06
N TYR A 121 -8.98 -8.76 -7.39
CA TYR A 121 -9.99 -7.79 -7.82
C TYR A 121 -10.65 -7.03 -6.64
N GLY A 122 -10.14 -7.20 -5.42
CA GLY A 122 -10.56 -6.47 -4.23
C GLY A 122 -11.86 -6.95 -3.58
N PHE A 123 -12.25 -6.23 -2.54
CA PHE A 123 -13.46 -6.45 -1.76
C PHE A 123 -14.01 -5.12 -1.25
N ARG A 124 -15.24 -5.15 -0.72
CA ARG A 124 -15.89 -3.97 -0.14
C ARG A 124 -16.36 -4.33 1.27
N ILE A 125 -16.17 -3.40 2.21
CA ILE A 125 -16.77 -3.42 3.55
C ILE A 125 -17.52 -2.10 3.68
N GLU A 126 -18.82 -2.16 3.98
CA GLU A 126 -19.70 -0.99 3.98
C GLU A 126 -19.52 -0.17 2.71
N ASP A 127 -19.24 1.13 2.82
CA ASP A 127 -19.10 2.04 1.69
C ASP A 127 -17.65 2.19 1.17
N ILE A 128 -16.72 1.34 1.62
CA ILE A 128 -15.30 1.44 1.28
C ILE A 128 -14.83 0.23 0.47
N GLY A 129 -14.27 0.51 -0.71
CA GLY A 129 -13.59 -0.48 -1.54
C GLY A 129 -12.13 -0.64 -1.13
N PHE A 130 -11.65 -1.88 -1.11
CA PHE A 130 -10.25 -2.23 -0.82
C PHE A 130 -9.70 -3.12 -1.94
N CYS A 131 -8.53 -2.77 -2.47
CA CYS A 131 -7.79 -3.61 -3.42
C CYS A 131 -6.29 -3.36 -3.29
N HIS A 132 -5.45 -4.24 -3.83
CA HIS A 132 -4.02 -3.95 -3.88
C HIS A 132 -3.69 -2.86 -4.92
N GLY A 133 -4.17 -3.01 -6.16
CA GLY A 133 -3.96 -2.01 -7.23
C GLY A 133 -3.45 -2.59 -8.56
N HIS A 134 -2.84 -3.77 -8.53
CA HIS A 134 -2.26 -4.44 -9.71
C HIS A 134 -3.31 -5.03 -10.69
N ALA A 135 -4.58 -5.11 -10.29
CA ALA A 135 -5.65 -5.72 -11.08
C ALA A 135 -6.92 -4.86 -11.06
N TRP A 136 -7.74 -4.98 -12.11
CA TRP A 136 -9.01 -4.25 -12.21
C TRP A 136 -9.98 -4.66 -11.10
N PRO A 137 -10.40 -3.74 -10.21
CA PRO A 137 -11.33 -4.10 -9.14
C PRO A 137 -12.70 -4.56 -9.66
N TYR A 138 -13.41 -5.38 -8.88
CA TYR A 138 -14.79 -5.71 -9.19
C TYR A 138 -15.68 -4.45 -9.18
N LYS A 139 -16.77 -4.47 -9.96
CA LYS A 139 -17.76 -3.37 -9.98
C LYS A 139 -18.26 -3.01 -8.58
N LYS A 140 -18.58 -4.03 -7.76
CA LYS A 140 -19.02 -3.84 -6.37
C LYS A 140 -18.00 -3.15 -5.45
N VAL A 141 -16.71 -3.18 -5.81
CA VAL A 141 -15.64 -2.49 -5.06
C VAL A 141 -15.64 -1.01 -5.43
N MET A 142 -15.79 -0.71 -6.72
CA MET A 142 -15.88 0.67 -7.24
C MET A 142 -17.19 1.38 -6.92
N GLU A 143 -18.20 0.65 -6.44
CA GLU A 143 -19.49 1.23 -6.00
C GLU A 143 -19.41 1.94 -4.64
N GLY A 144 -18.34 1.73 -3.86
CA GLY A 144 -18.10 2.46 -2.62
C GLY A 144 -17.84 3.95 -2.87
N SER A 145 -17.90 4.78 -1.82
CA SER A 145 -17.57 6.20 -1.94
C SER A 145 -16.07 6.48 -2.04
N VAL A 146 -15.23 5.59 -1.51
CA VAL A 146 -13.75 5.68 -1.58
C VAL A 146 -13.16 4.31 -1.91
N LEU A 147 -12.11 4.32 -2.72
CA LEU A 147 -11.23 3.16 -2.93
C LEU A 147 -9.94 3.35 -2.11
N VAL A 148 -9.53 2.35 -1.34
CA VAL A 148 -8.24 2.33 -0.65
C VAL A 148 -7.36 1.27 -1.29
N MET A 149 -6.14 1.64 -1.68
CA MET A 149 -5.22 0.77 -2.42
C MET A 149 -3.75 0.96 -2.05
N GLY A 150 -2.90 -0.02 -2.34
CA GLY A 150 -1.44 0.03 -2.12
C GLY A 150 -0.70 0.02 -3.46
N HIS A 151 0.23 -0.94 -3.60
CA HIS A 151 0.94 -1.31 -4.82
C HIS A 151 2.00 -0.31 -5.29
N ASN A 152 1.67 0.97 -5.39
CA ASN A 152 2.57 1.96 -6.01
C ASN A 152 3.61 2.54 -5.04
N HIS A 153 3.51 2.24 -3.74
CA HIS A 153 4.40 2.72 -2.68
C HIS A 153 4.67 4.23 -2.80
N PRO A 154 3.62 5.08 -2.80
CA PRO A 154 3.77 6.51 -3.08
C PRO A 154 4.77 7.17 -2.12
N ALA A 155 5.70 7.92 -2.69
CA ALA A 155 6.67 8.74 -1.97
C ALA A 155 6.79 10.13 -2.61
N ALA A 156 7.13 11.13 -1.80
CA ALA A 156 7.47 12.47 -2.27
C ALA A 156 8.99 12.63 -2.28
N ALA A 157 9.51 13.23 -3.34
CA ALA A 157 10.91 13.54 -3.45
C ALA A 157 11.19 15.04 -3.37
N PHE A 158 12.26 15.36 -2.66
CA PHE A 158 12.79 16.69 -2.50
C PHE A 158 14.20 16.75 -3.08
N ARG A 159 14.51 17.86 -3.74
CA ARG A 159 15.85 18.13 -4.25
C ARG A 159 16.34 19.45 -3.70
N ASP A 160 17.49 19.42 -3.02
CA ASP A 160 18.12 20.64 -2.52
C ASP A 160 18.96 21.35 -3.58
N ALA A 161 19.46 22.54 -3.24
CA ALA A 161 20.29 23.35 -4.14
C ALA A 161 21.65 22.69 -4.48
N LEU A 162 22.12 21.75 -3.66
CA LEU A 162 23.35 20.99 -3.90
C LEU A 162 23.09 19.73 -4.75
N GLY A 163 21.82 19.46 -5.08
CA GLY A 163 21.39 18.31 -5.88
C GLY A 163 21.15 17.03 -5.09
N SER A 164 21.21 17.08 -3.75
CA SER A 164 20.85 15.96 -2.90
C SER A 164 19.36 15.64 -3.05
N ARG A 165 19.03 14.34 -3.01
CA ARG A 165 17.67 13.84 -3.15
C ARG A 165 17.26 13.18 -1.85
N GLN A 166 16.10 13.58 -1.34
CA GLN A 166 15.43 12.89 -0.24
C GLN A 166 14.11 12.36 -0.75
N ILE A 167 13.83 11.08 -0.49
CA ILE A 167 12.58 10.42 -0.86
C ILE A 167 11.95 9.93 0.43
N VAL A 168 10.73 10.35 0.70
CA VAL A 168 10.00 10.02 1.93
C VAL A 168 8.60 9.51 1.57
N PRO A 169 8.05 8.52 2.29
CA PRO A 169 6.71 8.02 2.04
C PRO A 169 5.65 9.13 2.11
N CYS A 170 4.63 9.03 1.28
CA CYS A 170 3.53 10.00 1.26
C CYS A 170 2.19 9.32 0.99
N TRP A 171 1.12 9.93 1.47
CA TRP A 171 -0.23 9.63 1.05
C TRP A 171 -0.52 10.30 -0.29
N MET A 172 -1.14 9.58 -1.21
CA MET A 172 -1.65 10.16 -2.46
C MET A 172 -3.15 9.91 -2.57
N ARG A 173 -3.93 10.99 -2.73
CA ARG A 173 -5.38 10.88 -2.93
C ARG A 173 -5.72 11.33 -4.33
N VAL A 174 -6.26 10.43 -5.14
CA VAL A 174 -6.46 10.62 -6.57
C VAL A 174 -7.96 10.69 -6.88
N PRO A 175 -8.49 11.80 -7.39
CA PRO A 175 -9.90 11.88 -7.73
C PRO A 175 -10.22 11.01 -8.96
N PHE A 176 -11.37 10.33 -8.92
CA PHE A 176 -11.91 9.65 -10.10
C PHE A 176 -12.59 10.65 -11.02
N LEU A 177 -12.57 10.36 -12.33
CA LEU A 177 -13.40 11.06 -13.29
C LEU A 177 -14.89 10.73 -13.08
N ARG A 178 -15.78 11.51 -13.71
CA ARG A 178 -17.23 11.39 -13.47
C ARG A 178 -17.84 10.09 -14.01
N LYS A 179 -17.24 9.51 -15.06
CA LYS A 179 -17.76 8.36 -15.79
C LYS A 179 -16.61 7.57 -16.38
N HIS A 180 -16.78 6.26 -16.46
CA HIS A 180 -15.85 5.36 -17.15
C HIS A 180 -16.63 4.20 -17.78
N LYS A 181 -16.18 3.68 -18.93
CA LYS A 181 -16.92 2.64 -19.68
C LYS A 181 -17.08 1.32 -18.91
N ARG A 182 -16.11 0.98 -18.06
CA ARG A 182 -16.08 -0.28 -17.30
C ARG A 182 -16.99 -0.27 -16.06
N TYR A 183 -17.16 0.90 -15.45
CA TYR A 183 -17.76 1.03 -14.12
C TYR A 183 -18.99 1.94 -14.17
N PRO A 184 -20.18 1.44 -13.81
CA PRO A 184 -21.40 2.24 -13.83
C PRO A 184 -21.41 3.30 -12.72
N LYS A 185 -20.71 3.04 -11.62
CA LYS A 185 -20.49 3.94 -10.49
C LYS A 185 -18.99 3.95 -10.18
N LEU A 186 -18.48 5.12 -9.82
CA LEU A 186 -17.10 5.33 -9.39
C LEU A 186 -17.10 5.91 -7.97
N PRO A 187 -16.06 5.62 -7.18
CA PRO A 187 -15.84 6.30 -5.92
C PRO A 187 -15.43 7.75 -6.20
N ARG A 188 -15.41 8.61 -5.19
CA ARG A 188 -14.98 10.01 -5.33
C ARG A 188 -13.47 10.11 -5.58
N GLU A 189 -12.70 9.25 -4.92
CA GLU A 189 -11.25 9.23 -4.94
C GLU A 189 -10.70 7.84 -4.61
N ALA A 190 -9.46 7.59 -5.01
CA ALA A 190 -8.63 6.52 -4.50
C ALA A 190 -7.64 7.10 -3.48
N ILE A 191 -7.48 6.47 -2.33
CA ILE A 191 -6.39 6.72 -1.39
C ILE A 191 -5.34 5.65 -1.62
N VAL A 192 -4.16 6.07 -2.07
CA VAL A 192 -2.99 5.22 -2.24
C VAL A 192 -2.20 5.27 -0.93
N VAL A 193 -2.17 4.13 -0.25
CA VAL A 193 -1.50 3.91 1.03
C VAL A 193 -0.01 3.68 0.75
N PRO A 194 0.91 4.40 1.43
CA PRO A 194 2.34 4.14 1.34
C PRO A 194 2.67 2.73 1.87
N SER A 195 3.81 2.18 1.43
CA SER A 195 4.26 0.89 1.95
C SER A 195 4.50 0.99 3.46
N PHE A 196 4.06 -0.05 4.18
CA PHE A 196 4.29 -0.16 5.61
C PHE A 196 5.72 -0.62 5.93
N ASN A 197 6.37 -1.33 4.99
CA ASN A 197 7.73 -1.79 5.17
C ASN A 197 8.73 -0.77 4.61
N GLU A 198 9.50 -0.17 5.51
CA GLU A 198 10.55 0.82 5.23
C GLU A 198 11.59 0.36 4.20
N LEU A 199 11.75 -0.96 4.00
CA LEU A 199 12.70 -1.53 3.05
C LEU A 199 12.21 -1.51 1.59
N CYS A 200 10.93 -1.28 1.32
CA CYS A 200 10.38 -1.29 -0.04
C CYS A 200 10.78 -0.06 -0.86
N GLY A 201 11.36 0.96 -0.20
CA GLY A 201 11.58 2.26 -0.82
C GLY A 201 10.25 2.95 -1.10
N GLY A 202 10.20 3.74 -2.16
CA GLY A 202 8.96 4.36 -2.60
C GLY A 202 9.11 5.02 -3.97
N MET A 203 8.01 5.07 -4.72
CA MET A 203 7.90 5.70 -6.03
C MET A 203 7.77 7.22 -5.85
N PRO A 204 8.76 8.03 -6.29
CA PRO A 204 8.66 9.49 -6.28
C PRO A 204 7.53 9.98 -7.19
N VAL A 205 6.33 10.15 -6.63
CA VAL A 205 5.12 10.47 -7.41
C VAL A 205 5.25 11.80 -8.14
N ASN A 206 6.01 12.74 -7.56
CA ASN A 206 6.25 14.07 -8.10
C ASN A 206 7.44 14.16 -9.05
N ASP A 207 8.05 13.04 -9.46
CA ASP A 207 8.98 13.07 -10.58
C ASP A 207 8.22 13.31 -11.89
N VAL A 208 8.72 14.20 -12.75
CA VAL A 208 8.20 14.37 -14.12
C VAL A 208 8.24 13.09 -14.96
N ARG A 209 9.03 12.10 -14.55
CA ARG A 209 9.15 10.78 -15.20
C ARG A 209 8.44 9.65 -14.45
N ALA A 210 7.74 9.96 -13.35
CA ALA A 210 7.03 8.97 -12.56
C ALA A 210 6.05 8.15 -13.43
N ARG A 211 6.04 6.83 -13.22
CA ARG A 211 5.13 5.92 -13.92
C ARG A 211 4.41 5.06 -12.90
N PHE A 212 3.11 5.28 -12.78
CA PHE A 212 2.26 4.46 -11.93
C PHE A 212 1.98 3.12 -12.62
N ILE A 213 1.95 2.05 -11.82
CA ILE A 213 1.74 0.68 -12.26
C ILE A 213 0.33 0.25 -11.87
N GLY A 214 -0.31 -0.50 -12.76
CA GLY A 214 -1.63 -1.07 -12.56
C GLY A 214 -2.74 -0.34 -13.33
N PRO A 215 -3.88 -1.00 -13.54
CA PRO A 215 -4.93 -0.52 -14.42
C PRO A 215 -5.73 0.68 -13.90
N LEU A 216 -5.55 1.06 -12.63
CA LEU A 216 -6.33 2.15 -12.01
C LEU A 216 -5.79 3.54 -12.33
N PHE A 217 -4.52 3.65 -12.75
CA PHE A 217 -3.89 4.90 -13.19
C PHE A 217 -4.07 5.13 -14.69
N ASP A 218 -5.29 4.90 -15.17
CA ASP A 218 -5.72 5.18 -16.54
C ASP A 218 -6.27 6.62 -16.62
N GLU A 219 -5.84 7.37 -17.62
CA GLU A 219 -6.25 8.78 -17.83
C GLU A 219 -7.75 8.94 -18.09
N ASP A 220 -8.43 7.89 -18.58
CA ASP A 220 -9.89 7.87 -18.74
C ASP A 220 -10.63 7.52 -17.43
N LEU A 221 -9.92 7.18 -16.35
CA LEU A 221 -10.49 6.73 -15.08
C LEU A 221 -10.23 7.71 -13.92
N VAL A 222 -9.02 8.24 -13.80
CA VAL A 222 -8.58 9.09 -12.69
C VAL A 222 -7.84 10.33 -13.16
N SER A 223 -7.93 11.43 -12.40
CA SER A 223 -7.13 12.63 -12.65
C SER A 223 -5.88 12.63 -11.75
N VAL A 224 -4.78 12.10 -12.26
CA VAL A 224 -3.50 11.99 -11.53
C VAL A 224 -2.90 13.36 -11.24
N GLU A 225 -3.00 14.30 -12.18
CA GLU A 225 -2.51 15.69 -11.99
C GLU A 225 -3.24 16.43 -10.87
N ASP A 226 -4.50 16.08 -10.61
CA ASP A 226 -5.30 16.63 -9.53
C ASP A 226 -5.12 15.89 -8.19
N ALA A 227 -4.27 14.86 -8.14
CA ALA A 227 -4.03 14.11 -6.92
C ALA A 227 -3.41 15.01 -5.84
N SER A 228 -3.95 14.95 -4.62
CA SER A 228 -3.38 15.65 -3.46
C SER A 228 -2.34 14.77 -2.78
N VAL A 229 -1.19 15.34 -2.45
CA VAL A 229 -0.07 14.63 -1.81
C VAL A 229 0.15 15.15 -0.39
N HIS A 230 0.26 14.23 0.57
CA HIS A 230 0.51 14.57 1.97
C HIS A 230 1.63 13.70 2.54
N LEU A 231 2.50 14.27 3.36
CA LEU A 231 3.47 13.49 4.13
C LEU A 231 2.77 12.73 5.27
N LEU A 232 3.48 11.77 5.89
CA LEU A 232 2.94 10.97 6.98
C LEU A 232 2.58 11.79 8.22
N ASP A 233 3.27 12.91 8.45
CA ASP A 233 3.00 13.86 9.54
C ASP A 233 1.77 14.75 9.29
N GLY A 234 1.11 14.60 8.13
CA GLY A 234 -0.05 15.40 7.71
C GLY A 234 0.29 16.65 6.92
N THR A 235 1.57 16.96 6.68
CA THR A 235 1.98 18.10 5.85
C THR A 235 1.41 17.96 4.43
N ASN A 236 0.57 18.92 4.03
CA ASN A 236 0.00 18.97 2.68
C ASN A 236 0.99 19.60 1.72
N LEU A 237 1.44 18.83 0.72
CA LEU A 237 2.38 19.32 -0.30
C LEU A 237 1.65 20.02 -1.46
N GLY A 238 0.33 19.86 -1.59
CA GLY A 238 -0.47 20.42 -2.68
C GLY A 238 -0.90 19.37 -3.70
N ARG A 239 -1.27 19.84 -4.90
CA ARG A 239 -1.62 18.95 -6.01
C ARG A 239 -0.38 18.50 -6.75
N LEU A 240 -0.42 17.31 -7.32
CA LEU A 240 0.71 16.72 -8.01
C LEU A 240 1.26 17.62 -9.13
N ARG A 241 0.38 18.24 -9.92
CA ARG A 241 0.76 19.18 -10.98
C ARG A 241 1.61 20.37 -10.51
N ASP A 242 1.49 20.76 -9.23
CA ASP A 242 2.11 21.97 -8.68
C ASP A 242 3.47 21.67 -8.03
N ILE A 243 3.81 20.40 -7.81
CA ILE A 243 5.01 19.97 -7.07
C ILE A 243 5.98 19.10 -7.88
N LYS A 244 5.82 19.07 -9.21
CA LYS A 244 6.66 18.27 -10.08
C LYS A 244 8.11 18.73 -10.08
N VAL A 245 9.03 17.77 -10.08
CA VAL A 245 10.47 17.99 -10.10
C VAL A 245 11.15 16.98 -11.03
N ASP A 246 12.15 17.41 -11.81
CA ASP A 246 13.02 16.46 -12.53
C ASP A 246 14.09 15.96 -11.57
N LEU A 247 13.89 14.74 -11.07
CA LEU A 247 14.88 14.08 -10.21
C LEU A 247 15.97 13.41 -11.05
N GLY A 248 15.87 13.37 -12.39
CA GLY A 248 16.88 12.74 -13.24
C GLY A 248 16.89 11.22 -13.17
N PHE A 249 15.84 10.57 -12.65
CA PHE A 249 15.65 9.13 -12.77
C PHE A 249 15.35 8.74 -14.22
N ARG A 250 15.64 7.50 -14.58
CA ARG A 250 15.25 6.90 -15.86
C ARG A 250 13.98 6.08 -15.65
N PRO A 251 13.16 5.86 -16.70
CA PRO A 251 11.96 5.02 -16.58
C PRO A 251 12.23 3.63 -16.00
N GLU A 252 13.40 3.05 -16.28
CA GLU A 252 13.84 1.77 -15.74
C GLU A 252 14.15 1.76 -14.22
N ASP A 253 14.31 2.93 -13.59
CA ASP A 253 14.58 3.04 -12.15
C ASP A 253 13.32 2.82 -11.30
N TYR A 254 12.13 2.79 -11.92
CA TYR A 254 10.83 2.64 -11.25
C TYR A 254 10.28 1.21 -11.27
N ARG A 255 11.14 0.20 -11.49
CA ARG A 255 10.70 -1.21 -11.46
C ARG A 255 10.32 -1.59 -10.02
N GLN A 256 9.12 -2.16 -9.87
CA GLN A 256 8.67 -2.88 -8.67
C GLN A 256 9.16 -4.32 -8.69
#